data_AF-A0A846XS62-F1
#
_entry.id   AF-A0A846XS62-F1
#
_cell.length_a   1.000
_cell.length_b   1.000
_cell.length_c   1.000
_cell.angle_alpha   90.00
_cell.angle_beta   90.00
_cell.angle_gamma   90.00
#
_symmetry.space_group_name_H-M   'P 1'
#
loop_
_entity.id
_entity.type
_entity.pdbx_description
1 polymer ?
#
loop_
_entity_poly.entity_id
_entity_poly.type
_entity_poly.pdbx_seq_one_letter_code
_entity_poly.pdbx_strand_id
1 'polypeptide(L)'
;MRIGALSQRTGVSVRLLRYYEEQGLLRPVRRPSGYREYREDDVRTVQNIRTLLAAGLNTQTIATLLPCMIDDDQGLAPACPEMLSDLHREQERIDKAVADLLAARSVLDVIVAATPSPAAAESVACHAVDGTASAGIDASLNNALPSPTRRR
;
A
#
# COMPACT_ATOMS: atom_id res chain seq x y z
N MET A 1 1.79 23.89 19.45
CA MET A 1 1.04 24.17 18.19
C MET A 1 -0.21 23.30 18.09
N ARG A 2 -1.19 23.66 17.27
CA ARG A 2 -2.42 22.87 17.01
C ARG A 2 -2.22 21.91 15.82
N ILE A 3 -3.09 20.91 15.66
CA ILE A 3 -2.99 19.91 14.57
C ILE A 3 -2.99 20.54 13.17
N GLY A 4 -3.72 21.65 12.97
CA GLY A 4 -3.72 22.39 11.70
C GLY A 4 -2.36 23.04 11.40
N ALA A 5 -1.71 23.62 12.41
CA ALA A 5 -0.36 24.15 12.26
C ALA A 5 0.66 23.04 12.01
N LEU A 6 0.55 21.90 12.70
CA LEU A 6 1.41 20.74 12.45
C LEU A 6 1.22 20.22 11.02
N SER A 7 -0.03 20.14 10.54
CA SER A 7 -0.37 19.74 9.17
C SER A 7 0.28 20.64 8.12
N GLN A 8 0.17 21.96 8.28
CA GLN A 8 0.80 22.91 7.36
C GLN A 8 2.33 22.78 7.34
N ARG A 9 2.95 22.58 8.50
CA ARG A 9 4.41 22.51 8.61
C ARG A 9 5.01 21.21 8.11
N THR A 10 4.27 20.11 8.22
CA THR A 10 4.74 18.77 7.82
C THR A 10 4.25 18.38 6.42
N GLY A 11 3.29 19.13 5.85
CA GLY A 11 2.60 18.76 4.62
C GLY A 11 1.73 17.50 4.76
N VAL A 12 1.54 16.99 5.98
CA VAL A 12 0.73 15.80 6.26
C VAL A 12 -0.70 16.23 6.56
N SER A 13 -1.69 15.53 5.98
CA SER A 13 -3.09 15.85 6.22
C SER A 13 -3.45 15.63 7.70
N VAL A 14 -4.39 16.44 8.21
CA VAL A 14 -4.93 16.30 9.56
C VAL A 14 -5.47 14.88 9.80
N ARG A 15 -6.10 14.25 8.79
CA ARG A 15 -6.57 12.87 8.87
C ARG A 15 -5.43 11.90 9.16
N LEU A 16 -4.30 12.03 8.46
CA LEU A 16 -3.17 11.14 8.63
C LEU A 16 -2.43 11.41 9.96
N LEU A 17 -2.35 12.67 10.41
CA LEU A 17 -1.82 12.99 11.73
C LEU A 17 -2.65 12.35 12.87
N ARG A 18 -3.99 12.36 12.74
CA ARG A 18 -4.86 11.65 13.70
C ARG A 18 -4.63 10.14 13.68
N TYR A 19 -4.45 9.58 12.48
CA TYR A 19 -4.10 8.18 12.36
C TYR A 19 -2.76 7.87 13.05
N TYR A 20 -1.73 8.72 12.90
CA TYR A 20 -0.47 8.54 13.63
C TYR A 20 -0.64 8.61 15.16
N GLU A 21 -1.52 9.47 15.68
CA GLU A 21 -1.88 9.46 17.10
C GLU A 21 -2.56 8.15 17.52
N GLU A 22 -3.50 7.65 16.73
CA GLU A 22 -4.20 6.38 16.98
C GLU A 22 -3.24 5.19 17.01
N GLN A 23 -2.21 5.21 16.15
CA GLN A 23 -1.14 4.20 16.14
C GLN A 23 -0.07 4.44 17.23
N GLY A 24 -0.23 5.47 18.07
CA GLY A 24 0.71 5.78 19.16
C GLY A 24 2.05 6.38 18.72
N LEU A 25 2.18 6.73 17.44
CA LEU A 25 3.36 7.35 16.82
C LEU A 25 3.51 8.82 17.20
N LEU A 26 2.40 9.50 17.46
CA LEU A 26 2.37 10.87 17.98
C LEU A 26 1.64 10.90 19.32
N ARG A 27 2.20 11.62 20.29
CA ARG A 27 1.65 11.71 21.65
C ARG A 27 1.53 13.17 22.07
N PRO A 28 0.52 13.91 21.54
CA PRO A 28 0.33 15.31 21.88
C PRO A 28 0.03 15.49 23.36
N VAL A 29 0.52 16.58 23.93
CA VAL A 29 0.24 16.95 25.32
C VAL A 29 -1.20 17.48 25.40
N ARG A 30 -1.96 17.02 26.40
CA ARG A 30 -3.26 17.62 26.74
C ARG A 30 -3.05 18.81 27.67
N ARG A 31 -3.50 19.99 27.26
CA ARG A 31 -3.56 21.18 28.12
C ARG A 31 -4.71 21.05 29.13
N PRO A 32 -4.66 21.80 30.26
CA PRO A 32 -5.77 21.90 31.21
C PRO A 32 -7.10 22.33 30.56
N SER A 33 -7.04 23.07 29.45
CA SER A 33 -8.20 23.47 28.64
C SER A 33 -8.80 22.34 27.78
N GLY A 34 -8.30 21.11 27.87
CA GLY A 34 -8.79 19.94 27.13
C GLY A 34 -8.27 19.82 25.69
N TYR A 35 -7.53 20.81 25.21
CA TYR A 35 -6.99 20.82 23.85
C TYR A 35 -5.68 20.03 23.71
N ARG A 36 -5.48 19.43 22.53
CA ARG A 36 -4.21 18.81 22.12
C ARG A 36 -3.22 19.88 21.69
N GLU A 37 -1.99 19.74 22.15
CA GLU A 37 -0.87 20.57 21.73
C GLU A 37 0.31 19.71 21.29
N TYR A 38 0.83 20.03 20.12
CA TYR A 38 2.02 19.41 19.54
C TYR A 38 3.22 20.33 19.78
N ARG A 39 4.39 19.75 20.01
CA ARG A 39 5.66 20.45 20.23
C ARG A 39 6.41 20.59 18.91
N GLU A 40 7.48 21.35 18.94
CA GLU A 40 8.38 21.51 17.80
C GLU A 40 8.98 20.16 17.37
N ASP A 41 9.31 19.33 18.35
CA ASP A 41 9.89 18.00 18.13
C ASP A 41 8.92 17.06 17.39
N ASP A 42 7.61 17.26 17.53
CA ASP A 42 6.61 16.46 16.79
C ASP A 42 6.70 16.68 15.27
N VAL A 43 7.23 17.82 14.81
CA VAL A 43 7.48 18.06 13.38
C VAL A 43 8.56 17.10 12.88
N ARG A 44 9.66 16.96 13.62
CA ARG A 44 10.74 16.01 13.29
C ARG A 44 10.24 14.57 13.39
N THR A 45 9.48 14.26 14.44
CA THR A 45 8.84 12.94 14.58
C THR A 45 7.98 12.58 13.36
N VAL A 46 7.18 13.51 12.84
CA VAL A 46 6.38 13.28 11.62
C VAL A 46 7.26 13.07 10.40
N GLN A 47 8.33 13.84 10.23
CA GLN A 47 9.28 13.65 9.13
C GLN A 47 9.93 12.26 9.20
N ASN A 48 10.32 11.82 10.39
CA ASN A 48 10.94 10.51 10.62
C ASN A 48 9.96 9.37 10.30
N ILE A 49 8.70 9.48 10.74
CA ILE A 49 7.64 8.54 10.37
C ILE A 49 7.51 8.46 8.85
N ARG A 50 7.54 9.59 8.12
CA ARG A 50 7.45 9.57 6.65
C ARG A 50 8.63 8.90 5.98
N THR A 51 9.85 9.13 6.46
CA THR A 51 11.07 8.47 5.95
C THR A 51 10.97 6.96 6.13
N LEU A 52 10.56 6.49 7.31
CA LEU A 52 10.43 5.07 7.59
C LEU A 52 9.29 4.40 6.81
N LEU A 53 8.17 5.10 6.61
CA LEU A 53 7.10 4.63 5.72
C LEU A 53 7.58 4.53 4.27
N ALA A 54 8.39 5.48 3.80
CA ALA A 54 8.97 5.45 2.46
C ALA A 54 9.99 4.32 2.30
N ALA A 55 10.64 3.89 3.38
CA ALA A 55 11.50 2.71 3.42
C ALA A 55 10.71 1.38 3.42
N GLY A 56 9.37 1.42 3.36
CA GLY A 56 8.52 0.23 3.26
C GLY A 56 8.14 -0.40 4.61
N LEU A 57 8.46 0.28 5.72
CA LEU A 57 8.06 -0.16 7.05
C LEU A 57 6.59 0.16 7.32
N ASN A 58 5.91 -0.73 8.04
CA ASN A 58 4.54 -0.50 8.47
C ASN A 58 4.50 0.32 9.78
N THR A 59 3.34 0.90 10.11
CA THR A 59 3.19 1.76 11.30
C THR A 59 3.45 1.03 12.63
N GLN A 60 3.20 -0.28 12.70
CA GLN A 60 3.45 -1.08 13.89
C GLN A 60 4.95 -1.20 14.15
N THR A 61 5.72 -1.58 13.12
CA THR A 61 7.18 -1.63 13.20
C THR A 61 7.73 -0.25 13.54
N ILE A 62 7.26 0.80 12.87
CA ILE A 62 7.68 2.17 13.14
C ILE A 62 7.44 2.57 14.59
N ALA A 63 6.30 2.22 15.19
CA ALA A 63 6.00 2.55 16.58
C ALA A 63 7.01 1.93 17.58
N THR A 64 7.56 0.76 17.24
CA THR A 64 8.60 0.09 18.02
C THR A 64 9.98 0.71 17.79
N LEU A 65 10.27 1.15 16.55
CA LEU A 65 11.55 1.74 16.17
C LEU A 65 11.75 3.16 16.69
N LEU A 66 10.71 3.99 16.57
CA LEU A 66 10.76 5.44 16.74
C LEU A 66 11.40 5.88 18.08
N PRO A 67 11.12 5.24 19.24
CA PRO A 67 11.74 5.62 20.51
C PRO A 67 13.26 5.41 20.56
N CYS A 68 13.77 4.50 19.73
CA CYS A 68 15.18 4.13 19.63
C CYS A 68 15.91 4.86 18.51
N MET A 69 15.20 5.67 17.71
CA MET A 69 15.79 6.36 16.57
C MET A 69 16.37 7.69 17.03
N ILE A 70 17.65 7.91 16.71
CA ILE A 70 18.31 9.18 16.92
C ILE A 70 18.33 9.89 15.57
N ASP A 71 17.90 11.14 15.59
CA ASP A 71 18.02 12.08 14.48
C ASP A 71 19.40 12.71 14.62
N ASP A 72 20.37 12.24 13.82
CA ASP A 72 21.72 12.80 13.77
C ASP A 72 21.91 13.61 12.47
N ASP A 73 23.00 14.39 12.38
CA ASP A 73 23.28 15.23 11.21
C ASP A 73 23.45 14.43 9.89
N GLN A 74 23.56 13.10 9.96
CA GLN A 74 23.73 12.17 8.83
C GLN A 74 22.46 11.36 8.50
N GLY A 75 21.43 11.39 9.36
CA GLY A 75 20.12 10.80 9.13
C GLY A 75 19.55 10.05 10.33
N LEU A 76 18.56 9.20 10.04
CA LEU A 76 17.91 8.34 11.03
C LEU A 76 18.74 7.09 11.30
N ALA A 77 19.36 7.03 12.48
CA ALA A 77 20.15 5.89 12.92
C ALA A 77 19.46 5.14 14.09
N PRO A 78 19.33 3.80 14.03
CA PRO A 78 18.83 3.03 15.17
C PRO A 78 19.89 2.96 16.27
N ALA A 79 19.52 3.36 17.49
CA ALA A 79 20.40 3.28 18.66
C ALA A 79 20.27 1.96 19.45
N CYS A 80 19.35 1.08 19.04
CA CYS A 80 18.96 -0.15 19.74
C CYS A 80 19.35 -1.39 18.92
N PRO A 81 20.41 -2.13 19.30
CA PRO A 81 20.90 -3.30 18.57
C PRO A 81 19.88 -4.44 18.42
N GLU A 82 19.00 -4.62 19.41
CA GLU A 82 17.93 -5.61 19.43
C GLU A 82 16.99 -5.52 18.22
N MET A 83 16.93 -4.34 17.61
CA MET A 83 16.02 -4.00 16.53
C MET A 83 16.51 -4.40 15.15
N LEU A 84 17.79 -4.74 15.02
CA LEU A 84 18.42 -5.14 13.76
C LEU A 84 17.72 -6.36 13.14
N SER A 85 17.28 -7.30 13.97
CA SER A 85 16.53 -8.48 13.54
C SER A 85 15.19 -8.14 12.89
N ASP A 86 14.47 -7.13 13.40
CA ASP A 86 13.21 -6.65 12.84
C ASP A 86 13.43 -5.97 11.49
N LEU A 87 14.48 -5.16 11.39
CA LEU A 87 14.86 -4.50 10.14
C LEU A 87 15.27 -5.50 9.06
N HIS A 88 16.08 -6.51 9.40
CA HIS A 88 16.45 -7.57 8.46
C HIS A 88 15.23 -8.34 7.95
N ARG A 89 14.28 -8.66 8.84
CA ARG A 89 13.03 -9.33 8.42
C ARG A 89 12.22 -8.48 7.44
N GLU A 90 12.16 -7.17 7.64
CA GLU A 90 11.47 -6.28 6.70
C GLU A 90 12.22 -6.17 5.37
N GLN A 91 13.56 -6.15 5.38
CA GLN A 91 14.38 -6.23 4.15
C GLN A 91 14.09 -7.52 3.38
N GLU A 92 14.15 -8.68 4.03
CA GLU A 92 13.85 -9.97 3.41
C GLU A 92 12.43 -10.03 2.81
N ARG A 93 11.45 -9.45 3.51
CA ARG A 93 10.07 -9.36 3.01
C ARG A 93 9.98 -8.49 1.75
N ILE A 94 10.70 -7.36 1.71
CA ILE A 94 10.74 -6.47 0.54
C ILE A 94 11.44 -7.18 -0.63
N ASP A 95 12.59 -7.81 -0.39
CA ASP A 95 13.34 -8.52 -1.42
C ASP A 95 12.52 -9.64 -2.07
N LYS A 96 11.76 -10.37 -1.26
CA LYS A 96 10.81 -11.37 -1.76
C LYS A 96 9.74 -10.75 -2.65
N ALA A 97 9.11 -9.66 -2.21
CA ALA A 97 8.10 -8.97 -3.00
C ALA A 97 8.67 -8.42 -4.33
N VAL A 98 9.91 -7.92 -4.32
CA VAL A 98 10.62 -7.50 -5.53
C VAL A 98 10.82 -8.67 -6.49
N ALA A 99 11.29 -9.81 -5.99
CA ALA A 99 11.49 -11.02 -6.80
C ALA A 99 10.18 -11.48 -7.45
N ASP A 100 9.08 -11.52 -6.68
CA ASP A 100 7.76 -11.91 -7.15
C ASP A 100 7.24 -10.94 -8.24
N LEU A 101 7.40 -9.62 -8.03
CA LEU A 101 6.99 -8.60 -9.00
C LEU A 101 7.81 -8.67 -10.29
N LEU A 102 9.13 -8.90 -10.19
CA LEU A 102 9.99 -9.07 -11.36
C LEU A 102 9.64 -10.33 -12.16
N ALA A 103 9.30 -11.43 -11.47
CA ALA A 103 8.81 -12.64 -12.11
C ALA A 103 7.49 -12.40 -12.86
N ALA A 104 6.52 -11.74 -12.21
CA ALA A 104 5.25 -11.39 -12.86
C ALA A 104 5.44 -10.47 -14.07
N ARG A 105 6.33 -9.47 -13.97
CA ARG A 105 6.69 -8.59 -15.10
C ARG A 105 7.30 -9.39 -16.26
N SER A 106 8.14 -10.37 -15.97
CA SER A 106 8.76 -11.23 -16.99
C SER A 106 7.71 -12.02 -17.78
N VAL A 107 6.66 -12.50 -17.12
CA VAL A 107 5.52 -13.16 -17.80
C VAL A 107 4.79 -12.18 -18.71
N LEU A 108 4.54 -10.95 -18.25
CA LEU A 108 3.92 -9.91 -19.06
C LEU A 108 4.77 -9.54 -20.28
N ASP A 109 6.09 -9.46 -20.14
CA ASP A 109 7.00 -9.18 -21.26
C ASP A 109 6.86 -10.21 -22.39
N VAL A 110 6.67 -11.50 -22.06
CA VAL A 110 6.41 -12.56 -23.07
C VAL A 110 5.09 -12.32 -23.79
N ILE A 111 4.02 -12.00 -23.05
CA ILE A 111 2.69 -11.76 -23.62
C ILE A 111 2.73 -10.52 -24.53
N VAL A 112 3.38 -9.45 -24.09
CA VAL A 112 3.52 -8.21 -24.87
C VAL A 112 4.31 -8.49 -26.15
N ALA A 113 5.42 -9.22 -26.08
CA ALA A 113 6.23 -9.57 -27.25
C ALA A 113 5.48 -10.46 -28.26
N ALA A 114 4.57 -11.32 -27.80
CA ALA A 114 3.74 -12.16 -28.66
C ALA A 114 2.52 -11.42 -29.22
N THR A 115 2.19 -10.22 -28.71
CA THR A 115 1.03 -9.46 -29.16
C THR A 115 1.39 -8.72 -30.45
N PRO A 116 0.75 -9.03 -31.60
CA PRO A 116 1.04 -8.33 -32.84
C PRO A 116 0.65 -6.85 -32.73
N SER A 117 1.55 -5.97 -33.13
CA SER A 117 1.31 -4.53 -33.13
C SER A 117 0.24 -4.16 -34.17
N PRO A 118 -0.73 -3.28 -33.84
CA PRO A 118 -1.76 -2.83 -34.78
C PRO A 118 -1.17 -2.10 -36.00
N ALA A 119 0.09 -1.65 -35.95
CA ALA A 119 0.78 -1.08 -37.11
C ALA A 119 1.08 -2.10 -38.23
N ALA A 120 1.00 -3.41 -37.96
CA ALA A 120 1.07 -4.45 -38.98
C ALA A 120 -0.32 -4.95 -39.44
N ALA A 121 -1.40 -4.49 -38.80
CA ALA A 121 -2.77 -4.96 -39.01
C ALA A 121 -3.58 -4.14 -40.03
N GLU A 122 -2.98 -3.19 -40.74
CA GLU A 122 -3.66 -2.48 -41.84
C GLU A 122 -3.90 -3.35 -43.09
N SER A 123 -3.47 -4.61 -43.13
CA SER A 123 -3.72 -5.52 -44.27
C SER A 123 -4.46 -6.82 -43.95
N VAL A 124 -4.79 -7.11 -42.69
CA VAL A 124 -5.58 -8.30 -42.36
C VAL A 124 -6.88 -7.85 -41.72
N ALA A 125 -7.82 -7.47 -42.59
CA ALA A 125 -9.22 -7.42 -42.23
C ALA A 125 -9.60 -8.77 -41.64
N CYS A 126 -9.90 -8.79 -40.34
CA CYS A 126 -10.66 -9.87 -39.73
C CYS A 126 -11.96 -9.98 -40.50
N HIS A 127 -12.03 -10.92 -41.45
CA HIS A 127 -13.28 -11.36 -42.05
C HIS A 127 -14.11 -11.98 -40.93
N ALA A 128 -15.00 -11.18 -40.36
CA ALA A 128 -16.17 -11.70 -39.68
C ALA A 128 -16.96 -12.49 -40.73
N VAL A 129 -16.99 -13.81 -40.58
CA VAL A 129 -17.91 -14.66 -41.33
C VAL A 129 -19.32 -14.40 -40.79
N ASP A 130 -20.07 -13.59 -41.52
CA ASP A 130 -21.53 -13.56 -41.45
C ASP A 130 -22.07 -14.92 -41.90
N GLY A 131 -22.66 -15.67 -40.96
CA GLY A 131 -23.29 -16.96 -41.20
C GLY A 131 -24.66 -17.02 -40.54
N THR A 132 -25.69 -16.67 -41.29
CA THR A 132 -27.10 -16.65 -40.92
C THR A 132 -27.71 -18.04 -40.66
N ALA A 133 -28.37 -18.17 -39.51
CA ALA A 133 -29.58 -18.93 -39.12
C ALA A 133 -30.05 -20.22 -39.84
N SER A 134 -30.33 -21.26 -39.01
CA SER A 134 -31.48 -22.20 -39.12
C SER A 134 -31.59 -23.00 -37.80
N ALA A 135 -32.48 -22.64 -36.87
CA ALA A 135 -33.86 -23.14 -36.71
C ALA A 135 -33.98 -24.57 -36.10
N GLY A 136 -34.39 -24.62 -34.83
CA GLY A 136 -35.44 -25.52 -34.31
C GLY A 136 -35.06 -26.92 -33.82
N ILE A 137 -34.91 -27.08 -32.49
CA ILE A 137 -35.56 -28.18 -31.75
C ILE A 137 -35.94 -27.67 -30.36
N ASP A 138 -37.20 -27.89 -29.99
CA ASP A 138 -37.86 -27.47 -28.76
C ASP A 138 -37.85 -28.58 -27.70
N ALA A 139 -38.14 -28.17 -26.47
CA ALA A 139 -38.68 -28.92 -25.34
C ALA A 139 -37.74 -29.66 -24.36
N SER A 140 -37.59 -28.99 -23.20
CA SER A 140 -37.81 -29.51 -21.85
C SER A 140 -36.92 -30.63 -21.31
N LEU A 141 -36.19 -30.32 -20.23
CA LEU A 141 -36.38 -30.97 -18.93
C LEU A 141 -35.65 -30.17 -17.82
N ASN A 142 -36.46 -29.81 -16.80
CA ASN A 142 -36.13 -29.43 -15.43
C ASN A 142 -34.74 -29.86 -14.93
N ASN A 143 -34.05 -29.02 -14.16
CA ASN A 143 -34.11 -29.13 -12.69
C ASN A 143 -33.48 -27.93 -11.95
N ALA A 144 -34.02 -27.75 -10.75
CA ALA A 144 -33.85 -26.71 -9.74
C ALA A 144 -32.40 -26.30 -9.38
N LEU A 145 -32.26 -24.98 -9.18
CA LEU A 145 -31.30 -24.38 -8.25
C LEU A 145 -31.59 -24.82 -6.80
N PRO A 146 -30.56 -24.89 -5.95
CA PRO A 146 -30.65 -24.06 -4.76
C PRO A 146 -29.33 -23.34 -4.42
N SER A 147 -29.44 -22.06 -4.09
CA SER A 147 -28.47 -21.28 -3.29
C SER A 147 -28.93 -21.23 -1.82
N PRO A 148 -28.22 -20.52 -0.93
CA PRO A 148 -26.97 -20.84 -0.25
C PRO A 148 -27.19 -21.11 1.25
N THR A 149 -26.25 -21.77 1.94
CA THR A 149 -26.29 -21.88 3.42
C THR A 149 -25.12 -21.16 4.09
N ARG A 150 -25.49 -20.17 4.91
CA ARG A 150 -24.69 -19.43 5.87
C ARG A 150 -24.84 -20.08 7.26
N ARG A 151 -23.75 -20.50 7.90
CA ARG A 151 -23.60 -20.81 9.35
C ARG A 151 -22.10 -20.79 9.64
N ARG A 152 -21.56 -20.23 10.72
CA ARG A 152 -22.09 -19.55 11.90
C ARG A 152 -20.96 -18.69 12.47
#